data_AF-R7QFR4-F1
#
_entry.id   AF-R7QFR4-F1
#
_cell.length_a   1.000
_cell.length_b   1.000
_cell.length_c   1.000
_cell.angle_alpha   90.00
_cell.angle_beta   90.00
_cell.angle_gamma   90.00
#
_symmetry.space_group_name_H-M   'P 1'
#
loop_
_entity.id
_entity.type
_entity.pdbx_description
1 polymer ?
#
loop_
_entity_poly.entity_id
_entity_poly.type
_entity_poly.pdbx_seq_one_letter_code
_entity_poly.pdbx_strand_id
1 'polypeptide(L)'
;MGKKKLVPSVCTSKAASSSRRRPRPTRCASNSSNDDDINEEDEDPEFSRRVFMAGISVTSVVTAVAGYRFIIGEDIESRIYTRFTKRFPRFFPAEKTPEERRKPLNVAFAKSYFAAVEEVAVRLNLISADELRREEQSVKGRAYNLFFDNMSVAEDLSNASWLNFVLYSRLHVISQKTSPKSRIEFADQLARSTMQKLKTTPFRQTKEEAKLNSERWIRNIEDLLHELVELGWISGFRIEEFDGGPGSSWQDESRASLTIYSFDPVTLQAAQLIGEEQREEISPKPSGWIKAYLKDMGIKATMEDYYLDDAYRPDPDQFKPSQLATQFDLSV
;
A
#
# COMPACT_ATOMS: atom_id res chain seq x y z
N MET A 1 -18.20 -31.68 -62.12
CA MET A 1 -18.49 -30.51 -62.98
C MET A 1 -19.28 -29.50 -62.13
N GLY A 2 -18.98 -28.20 -62.04
CA GLY A 2 -17.78 -27.43 -62.44
C GLY A 2 -18.08 -25.93 -62.59
N LYS A 3 -17.16 -25.04 -62.14
CA LYS A 3 -17.08 -23.58 -62.44
C LYS A 3 -18.20 -22.71 -61.81
N LYS A 4 -18.04 -21.45 -61.38
CA LYS A 4 -16.97 -20.39 -61.39
C LYS A 4 -17.15 -19.56 -60.09
N LYS A 5 -16.12 -19.23 -59.30
CA LYS A 5 -15.28 -18.00 -59.35
C LYS A 5 -15.99 -16.69 -59.72
N LEU A 6 -16.01 -15.71 -58.79
CA LEU A 6 -15.72 -14.30 -59.06
C LEU A 6 -15.39 -13.54 -57.75
N VAL A 7 -14.38 -12.67 -57.82
CA VAL A 7 -13.95 -11.71 -56.78
C VAL A 7 -13.62 -10.41 -57.53
N PRO A 8 -14.10 -9.27 -57.03
CA PRO A 8 -13.27 -8.06 -56.88
C PRO A 8 -13.55 -7.44 -55.48
N SER A 9 -12.71 -6.68 -54.77
CA SER A 9 -11.54 -5.82 -55.03
C SER A 9 -11.64 -4.73 -53.94
N VAL A 10 -10.53 -4.16 -53.46
CA VAL A 10 -10.30 -2.69 -53.33
C VAL A 10 -9.15 -2.38 -52.36
N CYS A 11 -8.24 -1.54 -52.85
CA CYS A 11 -7.27 -0.64 -52.19
C CYS A 11 -6.64 -0.97 -50.82
N THR A 12 -5.31 -0.90 -50.78
CA THR A 12 -4.61 0.01 -49.84
C THR A 12 -3.41 0.68 -50.54
N SER A 13 -2.97 1.80 -49.99
CA SER A 13 -2.20 2.85 -50.68
C SER A 13 -0.68 2.74 -50.53
N LYS A 14 0.04 3.31 -51.50
CA LYS A 14 1.48 3.63 -51.39
C LYS A 14 1.68 4.85 -50.48
N ALA A 15 2.72 4.82 -49.65
CA ALA A 15 3.33 6.04 -49.09
C ALA A 15 4.86 5.90 -48.92
N ALA A 16 5.57 6.86 -49.54
CA ALA A 16 6.81 7.55 -49.14
C ALA A 16 7.95 6.76 -48.46
N SER A 17 9.11 6.52 -49.08
CA SER A 17 10.19 7.49 -49.45
C SER A 17 10.68 8.36 -48.27
N SER A 18 11.74 7.95 -47.56
CA SER A 18 13.16 8.20 -47.91
C SER A 18 13.53 9.68 -48.02
N SER A 19 14.14 10.23 -46.97
CA SER A 19 14.87 11.52 -47.03
C SER A 19 16.01 11.58 -45.99
N ARG A 20 17.20 11.86 -46.50
CA ARG A 20 18.53 11.91 -45.87
C ARG A 20 18.61 12.79 -44.60
N ARG A 21 19.35 12.34 -43.58
CA ARG A 21 20.05 13.21 -42.60
C ARG A 21 21.56 13.21 -42.87
N ARG A 22 22.20 14.36 -42.64
CA ARG A 22 23.61 14.65 -42.96
C ARG A 22 24.57 14.17 -41.84
N PRO A 23 25.83 13.81 -42.15
CA PRO A 23 26.88 13.67 -41.14
C PRO A 23 27.43 15.04 -40.71
N ARG A 24 27.80 15.17 -39.42
CA ARG A 24 28.66 16.23 -38.88
C ARG A 24 30.14 15.85 -39.07
N PRO A 25 30.99 16.81 -39.40
CA PRO A 25 32.34 16.84 -38.82
C PRO A 25 32.74 18.24 -38.36
N THR A 26 33.35 18.34 -37.16
CA THR A 26 34.73 18.87 -36.96
C THR A 26 35.10 18.86 -35.47
N ARG A 27 36.39 18.64 -35.20
CA ARG A 27 37.05 18.68 -33.88
C ARG A 27 38.44 19.29 -34.09
N CYS A 28 38.74 20.38 -33.40
CA CYS A 28 39.99 21.18 -33.26
C CYS A 28 39.51 22.50 -32.58
N ALA A 29 40.25 23.32 -31.82
CA ALA A 29 41.54 23.33 -31.10
C ALA A 29 41.52 24.66 -30.27
N SER A 30 42.34 24.99 -29.26
CA SER A 30 43.47 24.37 -28.53
C SER A 30 43.71 25.18 -27.22
N ASN A 31 44.74 24.83 -26.45
CA ASN A 31 45.37 25.58 -25.34
C ASN A 31 45.08 27.09 -25.20
N SER A 32 44.89 27.53 -23.95
CA SER A 32 45.71 28.60 -23.38
C SER A 32 45.86 28.42 -21.86
N SER A 33 47.10 28.40 -21.40
CA SER A 33 47.46 28.67 -20.01
C SER A 33 47.03 30.08 -19.61
N ASN A 34 46.69 30.28 -18.35
CA ASN A 34 47.01 31.50 -17.61
C ASN A 34 47.11 31.11 -16.13
N ASP A 35 48.30 31.29 -15.58
CA ASP A 35 48.51 31.41 -14.14
C ASP A 35 47.97 32.78 -13.72
N ASP A 36 47.18 32.83 -12.66
CA ASP A 36 46.86 34.06 -11.93
C ASP A 36 46.86 33.72 -10.44
N ASP A 37 47.80 34.32 -9.71
CA ASP A 37 47.98 34.14 -8.27
C ASP A 37 46.74 34.59 -7.49
N ILE A 38 46.17 33.71 -6.67
CA ILE A 38 45.16 34.06 -5.68
C ILE A 38 45.73 33.72 -4.31
N ASN A 39 45.77 34.73 -3.43
CA ASN A 39 46.42 34.68 -2.11
C ASN A 39 46.04 33.43 -1.30
N GLU A 40 47.06 32.82 -0.70
CA GLU A 40 46.88 31.90 0.43
C GLU A 40 46.28 32.68 1.61
N GLU A 41 44.97 32.60 1.80
CA GLU A 41 44.37 32.82 3.12
C GLU A 41 44.76 31.64 4.02
N ASP A 42 45.17 31.91 5.25
CA ASP A 42 45.60 30.89 6.23
C ASP A 42 44.47 29.88 6.52
N GLU A 43 44.41 28.79 5.75
CA GLU A 43 43.50 27.67 6.03
C GLU A 43 43.92 26.97 7.33
N ASP A 44 43.18 27.25 8.41
CA ASP A 44 43.36 26.63 9.72
C ASP A 44 43.39 25.08 9.58
N PRO A 45 44.55 24.42 9.82
CA PRO A 45 44.71 23.00 9.54
C PRO A 45 43.86 22.10 10.44
N GLU A 46 43.28 22.64 11.52
CA GLU A 46 42.25 21.93 12.29
C GLU A 46 40.91 21.84 11.54
N PHE A 47 40.51 22.87 10.78
CA PHE A 47 39.24 22.86 10.07
C PHE A 47 39.27 21.86 8.90
N SER A 48 40.35 21.89 8.11
CA SER A 48 40.58 20.93 7.04
C SER A 48 40.67 19.49 7.59
N ARG A 49 41.36 19.25 8.72
CA ARG A 49 41.34 17.92 9.38
C ARG A 49 39.95 17.48 9.85
N ARG A 50 39.11 18.37 10.37
CA ARG A 50 37.74 18.02 10.81
C ARG A 50 36.85 17.69 9.62
N VAL A 51 36.92 18.46 8.53
CA VAL A 51 36.17 18.18 7.29
C VAL A 51 36.68 16.91 6.60
N PHE A 52 37.99 16.67 6.57
CA PHE A 52 38.57 15.46 5.97
C PHE A 52 38.28 14.19 6.81
N MET A 53 38.28 14.27 8.15
CA MET A 53 37.89 13.16 9.02
C MET A 53 36.37 12.91 9.03
N ALA A 54 35.54 13.95 8.90
CA ALA A 54 34.10 13.81 8.69
C ALA A 54 33.81 13.21 7.30
N GLY A 55 34.49 13.67 6.26
CA GLY A 55 34.43 13.11 4.91
C GLY A 55 34.83 11.64 4.88
N ILE A 56 36.01 11.30 5.41
CA ILE A 56 36.47 9.90 5.48
C ILE A 56 35.50 9.04 6.30
N SER A 57 34.97 9.50 7.43
CA SER A 57 34.03 8.69 8.22
C SER A 57 32.69 8.48 7.52
N VAL A 58 32.11 9.51 6.88
CA VAL A 58 30.87 9.36 6.10
C VAL A 58 31.11 8.49 4.86
N THR A 59 32.17 8.73 4.09
CA THR A 59 32.48 7.92 2.90
C THR A 59 32.84 6.49 3.27
N SER A 60 33.57 6.25 4.38
CA SER A 60 33.87 4.89 4.85
C SER A 60 32.61 4.16 5.32
N VAL A 61 31.64 4.84 5.94
CA VAL A 61 30.35 4.23 6.30
C VAL A 61 29.54 3.91 5.05
N VAL A 62 29.46 4.81 4.06
CA VAL A 62 28.74 4.55 2.80
C VAL A 62 29.41 3.43 2.00
N THR A 63 30.74 3.40 1.90
CA THR A 63 31.49 2.34 1.21
C THR A 63 31.49 1.03 1.98
N ALA A 64 31.50 1.06 3.32
CA ALA A 64 31.33 -0.15 4.12
C ALA A 64 29.93 -0.75 3.93
N VAL A 65 28.86 0.06 4.01
CA VAL A 65 27.48 -0.41 3.78
C VAL A 65 27.30 -0.90 2.33
N ALA A 66 27.74 -0.14 1.33
CA ALA A 66 27.65 -0.54 -0.07
C ALA A 66 28.54 -1.74 -0.43
N GLY A 67 29.66 -1.95 0.28
CA GLY A 67 30.51 -3.12 0.14
C GLY A 67 29.97 -4.36 0.87
N TYR A 68 29.33 -4.18 2.04
CA TYR A 68 28.69 -5.26 2.79
C TYR A 68 27.50 -5.85 2.02
N ARG A 69 26.72 -4.99 1.35
CA ARG A 69 25.61 -5.35 0.45
C ARG A 69 25.93 -6.44 -0.57
N PHE A 70 27.20 -6.60 -0.93
CA PHE A 70 27.63 -7.55 -1.97
C PHE A 70 28.09 -8.91 -1.42
N ILE A 71 28.27 -9.06 -0.11
CA ILE A 71 28.97 -10.21 0.48
C ILE A 71 28.12 -10.92 1.55
N ILE A 72 27.27 -10.20 2.28
CA ILE A 72 26.61 -10.72 3.49
C ILE A 72 25.13 -10.34 3.47
N GLY A 73 24.26 -11.34 3.59
CA GLY A 73 22.81 -11.20 3.40
C GLY A 73 22.07 -10.28 4.39
N GLU A 74 20.83 -9.95 4.03
CA GLU A 74 19.99 -8.88 4.57
C GLU A 74 19.84 -8.87 6.11
N ASP A 75 19.89 -10.04 6.76
CA ASP A 75 19.73 -10.19 8.22
C ASP A 75 20.93 -9.64 9.04
N ILE A 76 22.06 -9.29 8.43
CA ILE A 76 23.15 -8.58 9.12
C ILE A 76 23.07 -7.07 8.91
N GLU A 77 22.54 -6.58 7.78
CA GLU A 77 22.29 -5.16 7.57
C GLU A 77 21.31 -4.61 8.61
N SER A 78 20.20 -5.33 8.83
CA SER A 78 19.20 -4.97 9.83
C SER A 78 19.81 -4.89 11.24
N ARG A 79 20.62 -5.87 11.64
CA ARG A 79 21.31 -5.91 12.94
C ARG A 79 22.35 -4.80 13.10
N ILE A 80 23.10 -4.46 12.04
CA ILE A 80 24.05 -3.34 12.05
C ILE A 80 23.29 -2.01 12.15
N TYR A 81 22.24 -1.83 11.35
CA TYR A 81 21.39 -0.64 11.38
C TYR A 81 20.75 -0.45 12.76
N THR A 82 20.10 -1.48 13.34
CA THR A 82 19.52 -1.43 14.69
C THR A 82 20.56 -1.13 15.78
N ARG A 83 21.78 -1.67 15.68
CA ARG A 83 22.87 -1.34 16.62
C ARG A 83 23.35 0.10 16.45
N PHE A 84 23.39 0.60 15.22
CA PHE A 84 23.86 1.94 14.91
C PHE A 84 22.82 3.00 15.30
N THR A 85 21.53 2.79 15.01
CA THR A 85 20.44 3.67 15.48
C THR A 85 20.35 3.70 17.01
N LYS A 86 20.44 2.55 17.70
CA LYS A 86 20.49 2.49 19.18
C LYS A 86 21.71 3.20 19.76
N ARG A 87 22.86 3.19 19.07
CA ARG A 87 24.11 3.84 19.53
C ARG A 87 24.16 5.34 19.20
N PHE A 88 23.45 5.77 18.17
CA PHE A 88 23.48 7.14 17.64
C PHE A 88 22.09 7.74 17.41
N PRO A 89 21.18 7.74 18.41
CA PRO A 89 19.77 8.13 18.22
C PRO A 89 19.57 9.60 17.80
N ARG A 90 20.58 10.46 17.98
CA ARG A 90 20.54 11.87 17.52
C ARG A 90 20.89 12.07 16.04
N PHE A 91 21.43 11.06 15.36
CA PHE A 91 21.79 11.11 13.94
C PHE A 91 20.66 10.62 13.03
N PHE A 92 19.63 10.01 13.60
CA PHE A 92 18.42 9.60 12.89
C PHE A 92 17.28 10.54 13.28
N PRO A 93 16.42 10.96 12.33
CA PRO A 93 15.19 11.63 12.69
C PRO A 93 14.35 10.70 13.58
N ALA A 94 13.58 11.28 14.50
CA ALA A 94 12.62 10.51 15.29
C ALA A 94 11.67 9.76 14.34
N GLU A 95 11.38 8.51 14.68
CA GLU A 95 10.41 7.69 13.96
C GLU A 95 9.04 8.38 14.05
N LYS A 96 8.51 8.80 12.89
CA LYS A 96 7.21 9.45 12.82
C LYS A 96 6.12 8.48 13.21
N THR A 97 5.16 8.93 14.01
CA THR A 97 4.01 8.08 14.36
C THR A 97 3.15 7.81 13.12
N PRO A 98 2.37 6.71 13.09
CA PRO A 98 1.41 6.46 12.01
C PRO A 98 0.44 7.64 11.79
N GLU A 99 0.09 8.39 12.85
CA GLU A 99 -0.71 9.62 12.81
C GLU A 99 0.03 10.76 12.09
N GLU A 100 1.33 10.94 12.32
CA GLU A 100 2.18 11.94 11.66
C GLU A 100 2.53 11.59 10.19
N ARG A 101 2.47 10.30 9.84
CA ARG A 101 2.64 9.83 8.45
C ARG A 101 1.38 9.99 7.59
N ARG A 102 0.20 10.02 8.21
CA ARG A 102 -1.09 10.15 7.52
C ARG A 102 -1.55 11.59 7.33
N LYS A 103 -2.45 11.79 6.36
CA LYS A 103 -3.31 12.98 6.30
C LYS A 103 -4.36 12.92 7.43
N PRO A 104 -4.85 14.07 7.93
CA PRO A 104 -5.95 14.10 8.90
C PRO A 104 -7.16 13.31 8.40
N LEU A 105 -7.69 12.43 9.25
CA LEU A 105 -8.78 11.52 8.90
C LEU A 105 -10.05 12.28 8.48
N ASN A 106 -10.61 11.92 7.33
CA ASN A 106 -11.86 12.51 6.85
C ASN A 106 -13.05 12.04 7.70
N VAL A 107 -13.49 12.90 8.62
CA VAL A 107 -14.57 12.61 9.59
C VAL A 107 -15.89 12.25 8.91
N ALA A 108 -16.21 12.81 7.74
CA ALA A 108 -17.43 12.50 7.02
C ALA A 108 -17.39 11.08 6.44
N PHE A 109 -16.25 10.68 5.85
CA PHE A 109 -16.04 9.33 5.37
C PHE A 109 -15.99 8.32 6.53
N ALA A 110 -15.28 8.60 7.62
CA ALA A 110 -15.22 7.74 8.81
C ALA A 110 -16.62 7.50 9.41
N LYS A 111 -17.44 8.55 9.57
CA LYS A 111 -18.85 8.43 10.00
C LYS A 111 -19.67 7.58 9.03
N SER A 112 -19.50 7.79 7.71
CA SER A 112 -20.27 7.08 6.69
C SER A 112 -19.86 5.60 6.56
N TYR A 113 -18.58 5.27 6.76
CA TYR A 113 -18.11 3.89 6.87
C TYR A 113 -18.67 3.22 8.13
N PHE A 114 -18.53 3.85 9.30
CA PHE A 114 -19.03 3.31 10.56
C PHE A 114 -20.55 3.07 10.55
N ALA A 115 -21.32 3.96 9.91
CA ALA A 115 -22.75 3.77 9.66
C ALA A 115 -23.03 2.59 8.71
N ALA A 116 -22.25 2.44 7.63
CA ALA A 116 -22.41 1.34 6.67
C ALA A 116 -22.26 -0.05 7.33
N VAL A 117 -21.40 -0.17 8.35
CA VAL A 117 -21.25 -1.42 9.13
C VAL A 117 -22.56 -1.83 9.81
N GLU A 118 -23.29 -0.89 10.43
CA GLU A 118 -24.62 -1.13 11.04
C GLU A 118 -25.71 -1.33 9.96
N GLU A 119 -25.76 -0.46 8.95
CA GLU A 119 -26.72 -0.54 7.84
C GLU A 119 -26.68 -1.90 7.13
N VAL A 120 -25.49 -2.43 6.85
CA VAL A 120 -25.31 -3.72 6.16
C VAL A 120 -25.65 -4.90 7.07
N ALA A 121 -25.26 -4.85 8.35
CA ALA A 121 -25.56 -5.93 9.30
C ALA A 121 -27.08 -6.08 9.53
N VAL A 122 -27.79 -4.95 9.67
CA VAL A 122 -29.25 -4.92 9.82
C VAL A 122 -29.94 -5.33 8.51
N ARG A 123 -29.48 -4.83 7.35
CA ARG A 123 -30.06 -5.19 6.03
C ARG A 123 -29.96 -6.68 5.72
N LEU A 124 -28.88 -7.33 6.15
CA LEU A 124 -28.67 -8.77 6.01
C LEU A 124 -29.35 -9.60 7.12
N ASN A 125 -30.10 -8.97 8.03
CA ASN A 125 -30.79 -9.59 9.17
C ASN A 125 -29.84 -10.39 10.09
N LEU A 126 -28.59 -9.93 10.23
CA LEU A 126 -27.57 -10.58 11.07
C LEU A 126 -27.76 -10.24 12.55
N ILE A 127 -28.25 -9.02 12.81
CA ILE A 127 -28.56 -8.48 14.14
C ILE A 127 -29.53 -7.30 13.98
N SER A 128 -30.38 -7.04 14.98
CA SER A 128 -31.20 -5.82 15.00
C SER A 128 -30.40 -4.61 15.45
N ALA A 129 -30.79 -3.40 15.05
CA ALA A 129 -30.08 -2.17 15.42
C ALA A 129 -30.01 -1.95 16.95
N ASP A 130 -31.10 -2.26 17.67
CA ASP A 130 -31.17 -2.09 19.12
C ASP A 130 -30.37 -3.18 19.87
N GLU A 131 -30.36 -4.41 19.37
CA GLU A 131 -29.48 -5.46 19.90
C GLU A 131 -28.00 -5.10 19.66
N LEU A 132 -27.63 -4.65 18.46
CA LEU A 132 -26.26 -4.24 18.14
C LEU A 132 -25.76 -3.17 19.10
N ARG A 133 -26.55 -2.10 19.35
CA ARG A 133 -26.18 -1.03 20.29
C ARG A 133 -26.03 -1.54 21.73
N ARG A 134 -26.90 -2.46 22.17
CA ARG A 134 -26.84 -3.05 23.51
C ARG A 134 -25.58 -3.91 23.70
N GLU A 135 -25.31 -4.81 22.76
CA GLU A 135 -24.13 -5.68 22.83
C GLU A 135 -22.82 -4.88 22.63
N GLU A 136 -22.82 -3.85 21.76
CA GLU A 136 -21.68 -2.95 21.59
C GLU A 136 -21.25 -2.31 22.91
N GLN A 137 -22.20 -1.87 23.74
CA GLN A 137 -21.88 -1.24 25.03
C GLN A 137 -21.21 -2.22 26.00
N SER A 138 -21.60 -3.51 25.95
CA SER A 138 -20.98 -4.59 26.73
C SER A 138 -19.56 -4.91 26.23
N VAL A 139 -19.33 -4.90 24.92
CA VAL A 139 -17.99 -5.09 24.35
C VAL A 139 -17.09 -3.89 24.67
N LYS A 140 -17.56 -2.65 24.46
CA LYS A 140 -16.84 -1.40 24.77
C LYS A 140 -16.30 -1.38 26.20
N GLY A 141 -17.12 -1.75 27.18
CA GLY A 141 -16.71 -1.80 28.60
C GLY A 141 -15.59 -2.79 28.91
N ARG A 142 -15.44 -3.87 28.14
CA ARG A 142 -14.36 -4.86 28.30
C ARG A 142 -13.13 -4.54 27.44
N ALA A 143 -13.35 -3.95 26.28
CA ALA A 143 -12.33 -3.72 25.27
C ALA A 143 -11.56 -2.40 25.45
N TYR A 144 -12.05 -1.47 26.27
CA TYR A 144 -11.45 -0.14 26.45
C TYR A 144 -9.93 -0.18 26.69
N ASN A 145 -9.49 -1.07 27.60
CA ASN A 145 -8.09 -1.23 27.98
C ASN A 145 -7.22 -1.92 26.90
N LEU A 146 -7.80 -2.41 25.80
CA LEU A 146 -7.05 -2.91 24.63
C LEU A 146 -6.62 -1.77 23.68
N PHE A 147 -7.26 -0.60 23.80
CA PHE A 147 -7.01 0.57 22.96
C PHE A 147 -6.44 1.75 23.74
N PHE A 148 -6.68 1.84 25.05
CA PHE A 148 -6.34 3.00 25.87
C PHE A 148 -5.68 2.59 27.21
N ASP A 149 -4.41 2.94 27.38
CA ASP A 149 -3.63 2.70 28.62
C ASP A 149 -4.02 3.71 29.73
N ASN A 150 -5.29 3.68 30.16
CA ASN A 150 -5.88 4.58 31.17
C ASN A 150 -5.83 6.09 30.82
N MET A 151 -5.58 6.44 29.55
CA MET A 151 -5.60 7.83 29.07
C MET A 151 -7.01 8.28 28.68
N SER A 152 -7.41 9.51 29.01
CA SER A 152 -8.62 10.12 28.46
C SER A 152 -8.43 10.43 26.98
N VAL A 153 -9.12 9.70 26.10
CA VAL A 153 -9.11 9.95 24.65
C VAL A 153 -10.36 10.71 24.25
N ALA A 154 -10.23 11.63 23.29
CA ALA A 154 -11.37 12.35 22.73
C ALA A 154 -12.29 11.39 21.98
N GLU A 155 -13.58 11.34 22.38
CA GLU A 155 -14.59 10.44 21.81
C GLU A 155 -15.11 10.91 20.43
N ASP A 156 -14.20 11.19 19.49
CA ASP A 156 -14.51 11.62 18.12
C ASP A 156 -13.93 10.66 17.08
N LEU A 157 -14.69 10.44 16.00
CA LEU A 157 -14.30 9.60 14.87
C LEU A 157 -13.23 10.24 13.99
N SER A 158 -12.76 11.46 14.31
CA SER A 158 -11.51 12.02 13.79
C SER A 158 -10.26 11.38 14.42
N ASN A 159 -10.37 10.81 15.62
CA ASN A 159 -9.29 10.15 16.33
C ASN A 159 -9.19 8.68 15.86
N ALA A 160 -8.02 8.28 15.36
CA ALA A 160 -7.78 6.94 14.84
C ALA A 160 -7.98 5.84 15.91
N SER A 161 -7.47 6.03 17.12
CA SER A 161 -7.60 5.07 18.23
C SER A 161 -9.07 4.91 18.65
N TRP A 162 -9.84 6.00 18.72
CA TRP A 162 -11.28 5.94 19.00
C TRP A 162 -12.06 5.24 17.88
N LEU A 163 -11.75 5.56 16.60
CA LEU A 163 -12.34 4.87 15.45
C LEU A 163 -12.07 3.35 15.49
N ASN A 164 -10.84 2.93 15.79
CA ASN A 164 -10.50 1.51 15.95
C ASN A 164 -11.31 0.86 17.07
N PHE A 165 -11.35 1.46 18.26
CA PHE A 165 -12.08 0.94 19.41
C PHE A 165 -13.57 0.70 19.11
N VAL A 166 -14.24 1.68 18.47
CA VAL A 166 -15.67 1.52 18.15
C VAL A 166 -15.90 0.56 16.97
N LEU A 167 -15.01 0.53 15.97
CA LEU A 167 -15.09 -0.44 14.85
C LEU A 167 -14.90 -1.87 15.34
N TYR A 168 -13.87 -2.12 16.14
CA TYR A 168 -13.64 -3.41 16.80
C TYR A 168 -14.88 -3.83 17.59
N SER A 169 -15.41 -2.93 18.44
CA SER A 169 -16.58 -3.25 19.28
C SER A 169 -17.80 -3.66 18.44
N ARG A 170 -18.07 -2.94 17.34
CA ARG A 170 -19.17 -3.23 16.42
C ARG A 170 -18.97 -4.53 15.63
N LEU A 171 -17.77 -4.74 15.09
CA LEU A 171 -17.44 -5.91 14.28
C LEU A 171 -17.35 -7.19 15.12
N HIS A 172 -16.86 -7.12 16.36
CA HIS A 172 -16.86 -8.23 17.32
C HIS A 172 -18.28 -8.68 17.66
N VAL A 173 -19.24 -7.76 17.83
CA VAL A 173 -20.66 -8.14 18.02
C VAL A 173 -21.21 -8.85 16.77
N ILE A 174 -20.93 -8.30 15.58
CA ILE A 174 -21.40 -8.87 14.31
C ILE A 174 -20.79 -10.26 14.09
N SER A 175 -19.49 -10.48 14.34
CA SER A 175 -18.86 -11.79 14.17
C SER A 175 -19.45 -12.86 15.08
N GLN A 176 -19.68 -12.55 16.35
CA GLN A 176 -20.21 -13.47 17.35
C GLN A 176 -21.64 -13.95 17.02
N LYS A 177 -22.38 -13.17 16.22
CA LYS A 177 -23.75 -13.47 15.79
C LYS A 177 -23.84 -14.08 14.39
N THR A 178 -22.72 -14.25 13.68
CA THR A 178 -22.70 -14.61 12.25
C THR A 178 -21.94 -15.88 11.93
N SER A 179 -22.50 -16.69 11.01
CA SER A 179 -21.79 -17.83 10.42
C SER A 179 -20.67 -17.37 9.48
N PRO A 180 -19.62 -18.18 9.22
CA PRO A 180 -18.57 -17.83 8.26
C PRO A 180 -19.09 -17.45 6.85
N LYS A 181 -20.17 -18.08 6.39
CA LYS A 181 -20.82 -17.71 5.12
C LYS A 181 -21.45 -16.32 5.19
N SER A 182 -22.15 -16.02 6.28
CA SER A 182 -22.78 -14.72 6.53
C SER A 182 -21.73 -13.60 6.68
N ARG A 183 -20.56 -13.91 7.24
CA ARG A 183 -19.41 -12.99 7.36
C ARG A 183 -18.83 -12.60 6.00
N ILE A 184 -18.63 -13.57 5.11
CA ILE A 184 -18.17 -13.32 3.73
C ILE A 184 -19.19 -12.46 2.97
N GLU A 185 -20.49 -12.77 3.10
CA GLU A 185 -21.56 -11.97 2.47
C GLU A 185 -21.63 -10.55 3.05
N PHE A 186 -21.48 -10.40 4.37
CA PHE A 186 -21.39 -9.11 5.06
C PHE A 186 -20.22 -8.27 4.54
N ALA A 187 -19.02 -8.84 4.47
CA ALA A 187 -17.82 -8.13 4.00
C ALA A 187 -17.95 -7.69 2.53
N ASP A 188 -18.44 -8.57 1.64
CA ASP A 188 -18.74 -8.24 0.24
C ASP A 188 -19.75 -7.08 0.12
N GLN A 189 -20.78 -7.06 0.96
CA GLN A 189 -21.84 -6.04 0.96
C GLN A 189 -21.36 -4.71 1.58
N LEU A 190 -20.55 -4.77 2.65
CA LEU A 190 -19.91 -3.60 3.27
C LEU A 190 -18.93 -2.95 2.30
N ALA A 191 -18.12 -3.74 1.60
CA ALA A 191 -17.19 -3.25 0.61
C ALA A 191 -17.92 -2.52 -0.53
N ARG A 192 -18.95 -3.14 -1.12
CA ARG A 192 -19.82 -2.51 -2.14
C ARG A 192 -20.47 -1.22 -1.64
N SER A 193 -21.02 -1.24 -0.43
CA SER A 193 -21.67 -0.07 0.18
C SER A 193 -20.70 1.06 0.53
N THR A 194 -19.42 0.74 0.73
CA THR A 194 -18.36 1.73 0.98
C THR A 194 -17.83 2.32 -0.32
N MET A 195 -17.60 1.50 -1.36
CA MET A 195 -17.18 1.99 -2.68
C MET A 195 -18.17 2.97 -3.29
N GLN A 196 -19.47 2.81 -3.04
CA GLN A 196 -20.52 3.77 -3.46
C GLN A 196 -20.42 5.15 -2.78
N LYS A 197 -19.61 5.28 -1.71
CA LYS A 197 -19.38 6.51 -0.95
C LYS A 197 -18.06 7.19 -1.34
N LEU A 198 -17.24 6.54 -2.17
CA LEU A 198 -16.01 7.06 -2.75
C LEU A 198 -16.30 7.77 -4.08
N LYS A 199 -15.48 8.76 -4.45
CA LYS A 199 -15.59 9.49 -5.72
C LYS A 199 -15.15 8.62 -6.89
N THR A 200 -14.13 7.78 -6.68
CA THR A 200 -13.61 6.84 -7.67
C THR A 200 -14.65 5.76 -7.96
N THR A 201 -15.53 6.04 -8.92
CA THR A 201 -16.58 5.12 -9.35
C THR A 201 -15.98 4.03 -10.24
N PRO A 202 -16.18 2.73 -9.96
CA PRO A 202 -15.68 1.67 -10.82
C PRO A 202 -16.22 1.78 -12.25
N PHE A 203 -15.34 1.98 -13.22
CA PHE A 203 -15.68 1.89 -14.65
C PHE A 203 -16.03 0.45 -15.00
N ARG A 204 -17.33 0.10 -15.09
CA ARG A 204 -17.74 -1.24 -15.50
C ARG A 204 -17.26 -1.54 -16.91
N GLN A 205 -16.52 -2.63 -17.06
CA GLN A 205 -16.04 -3.18 -18.32
C GLN A 205 -16.42 -4.66 -18.44
N THR A 206 -16.43 -5.17 -19.66
CA THR A 206 -16.61 -6.60 -19.91
C THR A 206 -15.40 -7.40 -19.45
N LYS A 207 -15.59 -8.71 -19.26
CA LYS A 207 -14.53 -9.63 -18.85
C LYS A 207 -13.40 -9.68 -19.91
N GLU A 208 -13.79 -9.59 -21.16
CA GLU A 208 -12.94 -9.56 -22.34
C GLU A 208 -12.11 -8.27 -22.39
N GLU A 209 -12.70 -7.11 -22.09
CA GLU A 209 -11.98 -5.83 -21.97
C GLU A 209 -11.01 -5.81 -20.79
N ALA A 210 -11.40 -6.39 -19.65
CA ALA A 210 -10.54 -6.51 -18.46
C ALA A 210 -9.30 -7.38 -18.72
N LYS A 211 -9.43 -8.41 -19.56
CA LYS A 211 -8.32 -9.27 -19.98
C LYS A 211 -7.35 -8.57 -20.94
N LEU A 212 -7.87 -7.69 -21.79
CA LEU A 212 -7.10 -7.00 -22.83
C LEU A 212 -6.41 -5.72 -22.33
N ASN A 213 -6.81 -5.17 -21.17
CA ASN A 213 -6.34 -3.88 -20.67
C ASN A 213 -6.01 -3.94 -19.17
N SER A 214 -4.99 -4.69 -18.77
CA SER A 214 -4.54 -4.79 -17.37
C SER A 214 -4.19 -3.42 -16.77
N GLU A 215 -3.37 -2.65 -17.47
CA GLU A 215 -2.97 -1.28 -17.11
C GLU A 215 -4.16 -0.39 -16.71
N ARG A 216 -5.32 -0.59 -17.34
CA ARG A 216 -6.51 0.24 -17.11
C ARG A 216 -7.16 -0.05 -15.76
N TRP A 217 -7.31 -1.32 -15.38
CA TRP A 217 -7.90 -1.65 -14.07
C TRP A 217 -6.88 -1.52 -12.94
N ILE A 218 -5.58 -1.64 -13.22
CA ILE A 218 -4.52 -1.31 -12.26
C ILE A 218 -4.55 0.19 -11.93
N ARG A 219 -4.59 1.07 -12.93
CA ARG A 219 -4.70 2.52 -12.70
C ARG A 219 -5.92 2.91 -11.86
N ASN A 220 -7.06 2.25 -12.08
CA ASN A 220 -8.26 2.51 -11.26
C ASN A 220 -8.08 2.04 -9.80
N ILE A 221 -7.23 1.03 -9.54
CA ILE A 221 -6.84 0.62 -8.18
C ILE A 221 -5.87 1.66 -7.58
N GLU A 222 -4.94 2.22 -8.37
CA GLU A 222 -4.11 3.36 -7.95
C GLU A 222 -4.98 4.58 -7.59
N ASP A 223 -5.96 4.94 -8.43
CA ASP A 223 -6.90 6.05 -8.18
C ASP A 223 -7.72 5.81 -6.90
N LEU A 224 -8.17 4.57 -6.67
CA LEU A 224 -8.84 4.16 -5.43
C LEU A 224 -7.92 4.34 -4.22
N LEU A 225 -6.68 3.83 -4.28
CA LEU A 225 -5.71 3.93 -3.19
C LEU A 225 -5.29 5.39 -2.94
N HIS A 226 -5.13 6.20 -3.98
CA HIS A 226 -4.91 7.65 -3.85
C HIS A 226 -6.08 8.34 -3.13
N GLU A 227 -7.33 8.00 -3.45
CA GLU A 227 -8.48 8.54 -2.70
C GLU A 227 -8.43 8.14 -1.22
N LEU A 228 -8.01 6.91 -0.89
CA LEU A 228 -7.83 6.48 0.50
C LEU A 228 -6.71 7.25 1.23
N VAL A 229 -5.62 7.62 0.54
CA VAL A 229 -4.60 8.53 1.07
C VAL A 229 -5.18 9.93 1.34
N GLU A 230 -5.94 10.50 0.39
CA GLU A 230 -6.59 11.81 0.56
C GLU A 230 -7.61 11.83 1.71
N LEU A 231 -8.25 10.69 2.00
CA LEU A 231 -9.19 10.53 3.11
C LEU A 231 -8.49 10.28 4.47
N GLY A 232 -7.15 10.15 4.50
CA GLY A 232 -6.39 9.81 5.70
C GLY A 232 -6.59 8.35 6.17
N TRP A 233 -7.07 7.48 5.29
CA TRP A 233 -7.35 6.07 5.61
C TRP A 233 -6.11 5.17 5.55
N ILE A 234 -5.12 5.55 4.75
CA ILE A 234 -3.77 4.98 4.66
C ILE A 234 -2.76 6.14 4.53
N SER A 235 -1.50 5.96 4.94
CA SER A 235 -0.44 6.98 4.73
C SER A 235 0.10 6.98 3.30
N GLY A 236 0.06 5.83 2.65
CA GLY A 236 0.53 5.62 1.28
C GLY A 236 0.30 4.17 0.84
N PHE A 237 0.77 3.84 -0.36
CA PHE A 237 0.69 2.49 -0.89
C PHE A 237 1.84 2.18 -1.87
N ARG A 238 2.00 0.91 -2.20
CA ARG A 238 2.80 0.41 -3.32
C ARG A 238 2.04 -0.73 -3.99
N ILE A 239 2.01 -0.74 -5.33
CA ILE A 239 1.55 -1.88 -6.11
C ILE A 239 2.78 -2.58 -6.69
N GLU A 240 2.85 -3.89 -6.52
CA GLU A 240 3.79 -4.77 -7.22
C GLU A 240 2.99 -5.61 -8.20
N GLU A 241 3.08 -5.22 -9.48
CA GLU A 241 2.47 -5.93 -10.59
C GLU A 241 3.26 -7.21 -10.91
N PHE A 242 2.53 -8.29 -11.18
CA PHE A 242 2.93 -9.53 -11.85
C PHE A 242 4.41 -9.95 -11.73
N ASP A 243 4.64 -11.09 -11.09
CA ASP A 243 5.94 -11.77 -11.01
C ASP A 243 6.34 -12.37 -12.39
N GLY A 244 6.60 -11.49 -13.37
CA GLY A 244 6.75 -11.77 -14.80
C GLY A 244 8.14 -11.47 -15.36
N GLY A 245 9.13 -11.28 -14.49
CA GLY A 245 10.53 -11.06 -14.88
C GLY A 245 11.09 -12.24 -15.70
N PRO A 246 12.08 -12.02 -16.59
CA PRO A 246 12.69 -13.11 -17.35
C PRO A 246 13.36 -14.12 -16.40
N GLY A 247 12.72 -15.29 -16.25
CA GLY A 247 13.14 -16.35 -15.32
C GLY A 247 12.21 -16.58 -14.14
N SER A 248 11.08 -15.87 -14.01
CA SER A 248 10.04 -16.27 -13.05
C SER A 248 9.40 -17.59 -13.49
N SER A 249 9.23 -18.51 -12.54
CA SER A 249 8.65 -19.85 -12.77
C SER A 249 7.12 -19.83 -12.97
N TRP A 250 6.53 -18.65 -13.11
CA TRP A 250 5.09 -18.39 -13.10
C TRP A 250 4.52 -17.98 -14.46
N GLN A 251 5.30 -18.12 -15.55
CA GLN A 251 4.80 -17.89 -16.92
C GLN A 251 3.88 -18.99 -17.45
N ASP A 252 3.73 -20.10 -16.72
CA ASP A 252 2.77 -21.16 -17.04
C ASP A 252 1.47 -20.99 -16.24
N GLU A 253 0.34 -21.27 -16.91
CA GLU A 253 -1.05 -21.03 -16.48
C GLU A 253 -1.54 -19.57 -16.52
N SER A 254 -2.84 -19.41 -16.78
CA SER A 254 -3.54 -18.13 -16.92
C SER A 254 -3.87 -17.45 -15.57
N ARG A 255 -2.91 -17.45 -14.65
CA ARG A 255 -3.00 -16.86 -13.32
C ARG A 255 -2.11 -15.63 -13.27
N ALA A 256 -2.59 -14.56 -12.65
CA ALA A 256 -1.83 -13.33 -12.54
C ALA A 256 -1.85 -12.87 -11.08
N SER A 257 -0.69 -12.70 -10.47
CA SER A 257 -0.56 -12.20 -9.10
C SER A 257 -0.44 -10.68 -9.08
N LEU A 258 -1.02 -10.05 -8.08
CA LEU A 258 -0.92 -8.61 -7.81
C LEU A 258 -0.75 -8.42 -6.32
N THR A 259 0.34 -7.80 -5.87
CA THR A 259 0.58 -7.53 -4.45
C THR A 259 0.43 -6.04 -4.17
N ILE A 260 -0.40 -5.70 -3.19
CA ILE A 260 -0.67 -4.31 -2.82
C ILE A 260 -0.28 -4.10 -1.36
N TYR A 261 0.67 -3.21 -1.13
CA TYR A 261 1.07 -2.76 0.20
C TYR A 261 0.29 -1.50 0.54
N SER A 262 -0.48 -1.53 1.62
CA SER A 262 -1.15 -0.37 2.22
C SER A 262 -0.40 0.05 3.48
N PHE A 263 0.11 1.28 3.52
CA PHE A 263 0.90 1.80 4.64
C PHE A 263 0.00 2.53 5.66
N ASP A 264 0.28 2.35 6.94
CA ASP A 264 -0.46 2.84 8.11
C ASP A 264 -2.01 2.82 7.95
N PRO A 265 -2.66 1.67 7.67
CA PRO A 265 -4.12 1.64 7.59
C PRO A 265 -4.77 2.14 8.90
N VAL A 266 -5.69 3.09 8.82
CA VAL A 266 -6.34 3.68 10.02
C VAL A 266 -7.06 2.63 10.85
N THR A 267 -7.49 1.53 10.25
CA THR A 267 -8.21 0.42 10.89
C THR A 267 -7.33 -0.75 11.33
N LEU A 268 -6.00 -0.62 11.27
CA LEU A 268 -5.05 -1.73 11.44
C LEU A 268 -5.21 -2.46 12.79
N GLN A 269 -5.26 -1.72 13.91
CA GLN A 269 -5.39 -2.30 15.25
C GLN A 269 -6.71 -3.06 15.41
N ALA A 270 -7.82 -2.51 14.91
CA ALA A 270 -9.11 -3.21 14.90
C ALA A 270 -9.09 -4.45 14.00
N ALA A 271 -8.39 -4.40 12.86
CA ALA A 271 -8.25 -5.54 11.95
C ALA A 271 -7.42 -6.68 12.55
N GLN A 272 -6.33 -6.38 13.26
CA GLN A 272 -5.53 -7.39 13.95
C GLN A 272 -6.36 -8.13 15.02
N LEU A 273 -7.01 -7.39 15.92
CA LEU A 273 -7.79 -7.97 17.02
C LEU A 273 -8.98 -8.79 16.51
N ILE A 274 -9.68 -8.32 15.47
CA ILE A 274 -10.75 -9.09 14.83
C ILE A 274 -10.20 -10.33 14.10
N GLY A 275 -9.07 -10.21 13.39
CA GLY A 275 -8.42 -11.35 12.73
C GLY A 275 -8.00 -12.45 13.69
N GLU A 276 -7.40 -12.07 14.83
CA GLU A 276 -6.98 -12.98 15.90
C GLU A 276 -8.16 -13.68 16.58
N GLU A 277 -9.17 -12.92 17.03
CA GLU A 277 -10.29 -13.48 17.80
C GLU A 277 -11.34 -14.19 16.95
N GLN A 278 -11.61 -13.66 15.75
CA GLN A 278 -12.85 -13.94 15.00
C GLN A 278 -12.61 -14.51 13.62
N ARG A 279 -11.35 -14.61 13.17
CA ARG A 279 -10.93 -14.91 11.78
C ARG A 279 -11.14 -13.74 10.83
N GLU A 280 -10.37 -13.79 9.75
CA GLU A 280 -10.09 -12.64 8.89
C GLU A 280 -11.23 -12.19 7.97
N GLU A 281 -12.36 -12.91 7.90
CA GLU A 281 -13.38 -12.64 6.87
C GLU A 281 -14.14 -11.32 7.04
N ILE A 282 -14.12 -10.70 8.24
CA ILE A 282 -14.77 -9.39 8.50
C ILE A 282 -13.80 -8.28 8.93
N SER A 283 -12.49 -8.54 8.94
CA SER A 283 -11.48 -7.57 9.34
C SER A 283 -11.61 -6.30 8.47
N PRO A 284 -11.67 -5.08 9.04
CA PRO A 284 -11.94 -3.84 8.31
C PRO A 284 -10.73 -3.35 7.49
N LYS A 285 -10.29 -4.14 6.53
CA LYS A 285 -9.09 -3.94 5.71
C LYS A 285 -9.41 -3.28 4.35
N PRO A 286 -8.50 -2.47 3.78
CA PRO A 286 -8.63 -1.97 2.40
C PRO A 286 -8.75 -3.08 1.33
N SER A 287 -8.19 -4.26 1.61
CA SER A 287 -8.21 -5.44 0.72
C SER A 287 -9.62 -5.81 0.24
N GLY A 288 -10.61 -5.74 1.13
CA GLY A 288 -12.02 -6.02 0.79
C GLY A 288 -12.60 -5.07 -0.26
N TRP A 289 -12.18 -3.81 -0.29
CA TRP A 289 -12.62 -2.83 -1.29
C TRP A 289 -12.02 -3.13 -2.66
N ILE A 290 -10.72 -3.44 -2.72
CA ILE A 290 -10.02 -3.80 -3.95
C ILE A 290 -10.60 -5.09 -4.53
N LYS A 291 -10.88 -6.10 -3.68
CA LYS A 291 -11.56 -7.33 -4.11
C LYS A 291 -12.96 -7.07 -4.66
N ALA A 292 -13.73 -6.18 -4.02
CA ALA A 292 -15.06 -5.82 -4.51
C ALA A 292 -15.00 -5.05 -5.84
N TYR A 293 -14.01 -4.17 -6.01
CA TYR A 293 -13.71 -3.48 -7.26
C TYR A 293 -13.40 -4.48 -8.38
N LEU A 294 -12.43 -5.40 -8.18
CA LEU A 294 -12.05 -6.43 -9.14
C LEU A 294 -13.25 -7.31 -9.53
N LYS A 295 -14.08 -7.70 -8.56
CA LYS A 295 -15.32 -8.47 -8.77
C LYS A 295 -16.34 -7.71 -9.63
N ASP A 296 -16.46 -6.39 -9.47
CA ASP A 296 -17.32 -5.54 -10.30
C ASP A 296 -16.73 -5.27 -11.70
N MET A 297 -15.42 -5.50 -11.91
CA MET A 297 -14.78 -5.58 -13.25
C MET A 297 -14.92 -6.95 -13.93
N GLY A 298 -15.60 -7.92 -13.29
CA GLY A 298 -15.69 -9.30 -13.79
C GLY A 298 -14.43 -10.15 -13.59
N ILE A 299 -13.43 -9.64 -12.87
CA ILE A 299 -12.20 -10.36 -12.51
C ILE A 299 -12.49 -11.20 -11.26
N LYS A 300 -12.16 -12.49 -11.29
CA LYS A 300 -12.20 -13.32 -10.08
C LYS A 300 -10.88 -13.13 -9.33
N ALA A 301 -10.96 -12.78 -8.06
CA ALA A 301 -9.80 -12.63 -7.18
C ALA A 301 -9.99 -13.45 -5.89
N THR A 302 -9.03 -14.33 -5.61
CA THR A 302 -8.71 -14.71 -4.22
C THR A 302 -7.77 -13.66 -3.64
N MET A 303 -7.76 -13.52 -2.32
CA MET A 303 -6.84 -12.60 -1.64
C MET A 303 -6.38 -13.19 -0.32
N GLU A 304 -5.15 -12.87 0.05
CA GLU A 304 -4.55 -13.18 1.34
C GLU A 304 -3.85 -11.92 1.88
N ASP A 305 -3.99 -11.69 3.19
CA ASP A 305 -3.59 -10.46 3.86
C ASP A 305 -2.48 -10.76 4.89
N TYR A 306 -1.36 -10.07 4.76
CA TYR A 306 -0.18 -10.21 5.61
C TYR A 306 0.09 -8.89 6.35
N TYR A 307 0.17 -8.95 7.68
CA TYR A 307 0.62 -7.80 8.49
C TYR A 307 2.14 -7.73 8.45
N LEU A 308 2.70 -6.56 8.12
CA LEU A 308 4.16 -6.33 8.07
C LEU A 308 4.55 -5.16 8.96
N ASP A 309 5.70 -5.29 9.63
CA ASP A 309 6.39 -4.22 10.36
C ASP A 309 7.44 -3.60 9.44
N ASP A 310 7.39 -2.29 9.26
CA ASP A 310 8.35 -1.56 8.43
C ASP A 310 9.72 -1.37 9.13
N ALA A 311 9.76 -1.54 10.45
CA ALA A 311 10.98 -1.62 11.22
C ALA A 311 11.34 -3.10 11.48
N TYR A 312 12.53 -3.54 11.06
CA TYR A 312 13.05 -4.82 11.53
C TYR A 312 13.29 -4.77 13.04
N ARG A 313 12.63 -5.67 13.77
CA ARG A 313 12.77 -5.83 15.22
C ARG A 313 13.37 -7.21 15.51
N PRO A 314 14.55 -7.30 16.17
CA PRO A 314 15.15 -8.59 16.52
C PRO A 314 14.35 -9.40 17.54
N ASP A 315 13.38 -8.77 18.20
CA ASP A 315 12.54 -9.33 19.25
C ASP A 315 11.10 -9.47 18.73
N PRO A 316 10.57 -10.68 18.53
CA PRO A 316 9.22 -10.91 18.03
C PRO A 316 8.14 -10.28 18.93
N ASP A 317 8.37 -10.19 20.24
CA ASP A 317 7.42 -9.59 21.19
C ASP A 317 7.29 -8.07 21.00
N GLN A 318 8.17 -7.46 20.20
CA GLN A 318 8.14 -6.04 19.85
C GLN A 318 7.50 -5.76 18.49
N PHE A 319 7.05 -6.79 17.75
CA PHE A 319 6.40 -6.67 16.44
C PHE A 319 5.21 -5.70 16.49
N LYS A 320 5.29 -4.62 15.72
CA LYS A 320 4.25 -3.60 15.59
C LYS A 320 4.01 -3.38 14.10
N PRO A 321 3.10 -4.15 13.48
CA PRO A 321 2.85 -3.99 12.07
C PRO A 321 2.33 -2.58 11.80
N SER A 322 2.81 -2.03 10.68
CA SER A 322 2.48 -0.71 10.19
C SER A 322 2.03 -0.77 8.73
N GLN A 323 2.14 -1.92 8.09
CA GLN A 323 1.70 -2.15 6.71
C GLN A 323 0.79 -3.39 6.64
N LEU A 324 -0.09 -3.37 5.65
CA LEU A 324 -0.86 -4.53 5.21
C LEU A 324 -0.43 -4.84 3.77
N ALA A 325 0.19 -6.00 3.55
CA ALA A 325 0.44 -6.52 2.21
C ALA A 325 -0.68 -7.49 1.83
N THR A 326 -1.43 -7.18 0.78
CA THR A 326 -2.47 -8.05 0.24
C THR A 326 -2.00 -8.65 -1.07
N GLN A 327 -1.84 -9.97 -1.13
CA GLN A 327 -1.66 -10.69 -2.38
C GLN A 327 -3.04 -11.01 -2.96
N PHE A 328 -3.25 -10.68 -4.24
CA PHE A 328 -4.42 -11.09 -5.01
C PHE A 328 -4.01 -12.08 -6.10
N ASP A 329 -4.62 -13.27 -6.12
CA ASP A 329 -4.50 -14.19 -7.26
C ASP A 329 -5.69 -13.99 -8.18
N LEU A 330 -5.41 -13.56 -9.40
CA LEU A 330 -6.40 -13.15 -10.38
C LEU A 330 -6.66 -14.26 -11.41
N SER A 331 -7.94 -14.45 -11.72
CA SER A 331 -8.41 -15.32 -12.79
C SER A 331 -9.36 -14.53 -13.70
N VAL A 332 -8.92 -14.34 -14.96
CA VAL A 332 -9.66 -13.68 -16.04
C VAL A 332 -10.07 -14.70 -17.11
#